data_AF-A0A2M7CTQ0-F1
#
_entry.id   AF-A0A2M7CTQ0-F1
#
_cell.length_a   1.000
_cell.length_b   1.000
_cell.length_c   1.000
_cell.angle_alpha   90.00
_cell.angle_beta   90.00
_cell.angle_gamma   90.00
#
_symmetry.space_group_name_H-M   'P 1'
#
loop_
_entity.id
_entity.type
_entity.pdbx_description
1 polymer ?
#
loop_
_entity_poly.entity_id
_entity_poly.type
_entity_poly.pdbx_seq_one_letter_code
_entity_poly.pdbx_strand_id
1 'polypeptide(L)'
;WVELPPETRADYQTELRQNHRLLLEPARGPQPGVETHLPYLALLQKALAKRTGVESHLTRSSHPEMYWVDLPTPETTLRIGFSHQRIGAYPSRVVVAAVAAVVLASLLTALLLARWLTRPLARMTRATDAVGLGDLPPPLPETGPRELQLLARRFNHMARDVRKLLESRTTLLAGVSHDLRTPLARLRLSLAMLPDSVDSSLIVDIERDVESMDRLIGQHLSFARGAAPEPPQPCDLGEILDAAVADVRRQGAQVVWQTPDHCIRSVPVLALRRALANLLDNAWRHGQGSATEVQLDCAPTQVVVRILDRGPGIADDERERVFEPFQRARHARAPGSGLGLAIVRQLADANGWAVSLHRRDGGGTEARVEIPTQT
;
A
#
# COMPACT_ATOMS: atom_id res chain seq x y z
N TRP A 1 -69.25 -9.83 -46.53
CA TRP A 1 -69.69 -11.24 -46.50
C TRP A 1 -71.14 -11.36 -46.92
N VAL A 2 -72.07 -10.70 -46.21
CA VAL A 2 -73.51 -10.66 -46.56
C VAL A 2 -73.76 -10.09 -47.95
N GLU A 3 -73.08 -9.00 -48.32
CA GLU A 3 -73.21 -8.35 -49.65
C GLU A 3 -72.53 -9.09 -50.82
N LEU A 4 -71.76 -10.17 -50.55
CA LEU A 4 -71.08 -10.94 -51.60
C LEU A 4 -72.01 -12.01 -52.17
N PRO A 5 -72.14 -12.10 -53.52
CA PRO A 5 -72.86 -13.19 -54.18
C PRO A 5 -72.41 -14.58 -53.66
N PRO A 6 -73.32 -15.54 -53.44
CA PRO A 6 -72.98 -16.84 -52.85
C PRO A 6 -71.85 -17.57 -53.58
N GLU A 7 -71.80 -17.42 -54.90
CA GLU A 7 -70.82 -18.01 -55.81
C GLU A 7 -69.42 -17.40 -55.72
N THR A 8 -69.26 -16.15 -55.26
CA THR A 8 -67.94 -15.51 -55.09
C THR A 8 -67.37 -15.63 -53.68
N ARG A 9 -68.16 -16.13 -52.72
CA ARG A 9 -67.73 -16.30 -51.32
C ARG A 9 -66.56 -17.28 -51.17
N ALA A 10 -66.50 -18.33 -52.00
CA ALA A 10 -65.42 -19.32 -51.98
C ALA A 10 -64.08 -18.75 -52.49
N ASP A 11 -64.12 -17.91 -53.52
CA ASP A 11 -62.94 -17.23 -54.05
C ASP A 11 -62.42 -16.20 -53.04
N TYR A 12 -63.31 -15.45 -52.39
CA TYR A 12 -62.96 -14.50 -51.34
C TYR A 12 -62.35 -15.17 -50.09
N GLN A 13 -62.86 -16.36 -49.69
CA GLN A 13 -62.22 -17.16 -48.64
C GLN A 13 -60.81 -17.60 -49.03
N THR A 14 -60.62 -18.00 -50.29
CA THR A 14 -59.32 -18.43 -50.81
C THR A 14 -58.34 -17.27 -50.85
N GLU A 15 -58.77 -16.09 -51.30
CA GLU A 15 -57.98 -14.86 -51.29
C GLU A 15 -57.58 -14.45 -49.86
N LEU A 16 -58.53 -14.42 -48.93
CA LEU A 16 -58.25 -14.10 -47.53
C LEU A 16 -57.30 -15.11 -46.88
N ARG A 17 -57.39 -16.38 -47.23
CA ARG A 17 -56.48 -17.42 -46.75
C ARG A 17 -55.07 -17.25 -47.33
N GLN A 18 -54.96 -17.05 -48.64
CA GLN A 18 -53.67 -16.99 -49.34
C GLN A 18 -52.95 -15.66 -49.10
N ASN A 19 -53.63 -14.53 -49.30
CA ASN A 19 -53.04 -13.20 -49.26
C ASN A 19 -53.06 -12.61 -47.85
N HIS A 20 -54.11 -12.92 -47.07
CA HIS A 20 -54.30 -12.34 -45.74
C HIS A 20 -54.12 -13.36 -44.60
N ARG A 21 -53.87 -14.65 -44.84
CA ARG A 21 -53.74 -15.65 -43.75
C ARG A 21 -54.89 -15.58 -42.73
N LEU A 22 -56.08 -15.25 -43.21
CA LEU A 22 -57.33 -15.22 -42.45
C LEU A 22 -58.19 -16.38 -42.95
N LEU A 23 -58.70 -17.18 -42.02
CA LEU A 23 -59.66 -18.23 -42.31
C LEU A 23 -61.05 -17.73 -41.94
N LEU A 24 -61.99 -17.76 -42.90
CA LEU A 24 -63.37 -17.39 -42.67
C LEU A 24 -64.24 -18.63 -42.86
N GLU A 25 -64.93 -19.03 -41.80
CA GLU A 25 -65.83 -20.18 -41.81
C GLU A 25 -67.15 -19.81 -41.12
N PRO A 26 -68.30 -20.37 -41.53
CA PRO A 26 -69.53 -20.23 -40.76
C PRO A 26 -69.37 -20.93 -39.40
N ALA A 27 -69.77 -20.28 -38.31
CA ALA A 27 -69.64 -20.83 -36.97
C ALA A 27 -70.57 -22.06 -36.80
N ARG A 28 -70.00 -23.25 -36.87
CA ARG A 28 -70.69 -24.53 -36.63
C ARG A 28 -70.21 -25.08 -35.28
N GLY A 29 -70.97 -24.81 -34.22
CA GLY A 29 -70.66 -25.27 -32.85
C GLY A 29 -69.74 -24.33 -32.06
N PRO A 30 -69.35 -24.70 -30.82
CA PRO A 30 -68.56 -23.86 -29.93
C PRO A 30 -67.19 -23.50 -30.53
N GLN A 31 -66.60 -22.40 -30.05
CA GLN A 31 -65.27 -21.99 -30.50
C GLN A 31 -64.23 -23.06 -30.15
N PRO A 32 -63.35 -23.44 -31.09
CA PRO A 32 -62.30 -24.42 -30.81
C PRO A 32 -61.18 -23.78 -29.99
N GLY A 33 -60.88 -24.38 -28.85
CA GLY A 33 -59.73 -24.00 -28.02
C GLY A 33 -60.10 -23.42 -26.66
N VAL A 34 -59.10 -22.83 -26.01
CA VAL A 34 -59.22 -22.27 -24.65
C VAL A 34 -59.22 -20.75 -24.71
N GLU A 35 -60.02 -20.11 -23.87
CA GLU A 35 -60.02 -18.65 -23.74
C GLU A 35 -58.63 -18.16 -23.35
N THR A 36 -58.14 -17.13 -24.05
CA THR A 36 -56.76 -16.66 -23.89
C THR A 36 -56.72 -15.23 -23.40
N HIS A 37 -56.15 -15.03 -22.22
CA HIS A 37 -55.95 -13.70 -21.62
C HIS A 37 -54.53 -13.19 -21.85
N LEU A 38 -54.21 -12.84 -23.10
CA LEU A 38 -52.97 -12.13 -23.41
C LEU A 38 -53.25 -10.63 -23.53
N PRO A 39 -52.40 -9.75 -22.96
CA PRO A 39 -52.71 -8.31 -22.84
C PRO A 39 -52.93 -7.63 -24.20
N TYR A 40 -52.24 -8.07 -25.25
CA TYR A 40 -52.45 -7.56 -26.61
C TYR A 40 -53.72 -8.11 -27.28
N LEU A 41 -54.17 -9.33 -26.93
CA LEU A 41 -55.46 -9.86 -27.40
C LEU A 41 -56.61 -9.11 -26.74
N ALA A 42 -56.47 -8.68 -25.49
CA ALA A 42 -57.46 -7.82 -24.83
C ALA A 42 -57.60 -6.46 -25.54
N LEU A 43 -56.51 -5.87 -26.04
CA LEU A 43 -56.56 -4.66 -26.88
C LEU A 43 -57.28 -4.92 -28.20
N LEU A 44 -57.02 -6.07 -28.83
CA LEU A 44 -57.71 -6.49 -30.05
C LEU A 44 -59.22 -6.71 -29.82
N GLN A 45 -59.59 -7.39 -28.73
CA GLN A 45 -60.99 -7.59 -28.31
C GLN A 45 -61.70 -6.24 -28.10
N LYS A 46 -61.07 -5.29 -27.39
CA LYS A 46 -61.62 -3.94 -27.20
C LYS A 46 -61.79 -3.19 -28.53
N ALA A 47 -60.81 -3.31 -29.44
CA ALA A 47 -60.89 -2.67 -30.75
C ALA A 47 -61.97 -3.28 -31.64
N LEU A 48 -62.15 -4.62 -31.59
CA LEU A 48 -63.21 -5.33 -32.28
C LEU A 48 -64.58 -4.94 -31.71
N ALA A 49 -64.76 -5.03 -30.39
CA ALA A 49 -66.01 -4.65 -29.73
C ALA A 49 -66.43 -3.20 -30.04
N LYS A 50 -65.47 -2.26 -30.09
CA LYS A 50 -65.74 -0.88 -30.49
C LYS A 50 -66.21 -0.75 -31.95
N ARG A 51 -65.73 -1.61 -32.86
CA ARG A 51 -66.07 -1.55 -34.30
C ARG A 51 -67.32 -2.34 -34.65
N THR A 52 -67.58 -3.45 -33.97
CA THR A 52 -68.71 -4.35 -34.24
C THR A 52 -69.89 -4.10 -33.32
N GLY A 53 -69.69 -3.41 -32.19
CA GLY A 53 -70.70 -3.17 -31.16
C GLY A 53 -71.00 -4.39 -30.29
N VAL A 54 -70.27 -5.49 -30.45
CA VAL A 54 -70.51 -6.76 -29.76
C VAL A 54 -69.25 -7.24 -29.03
N GLU A 55 -69.39 -7.62 -27.76
CA GLU A 55 -68.32 -8.26 -27.02
C GLU A 55 -67.97 -9.61 -27.64
N SER A 56 -66.72 -9.73 -28.09
CA SER A 56 -66.23 -10.91 -28.80
C SER A 56 -65.07 -11.52 -28.02
N HIS A 57 -65.20 -12.80 -27.64
CA HIS A 57 -64.13 -13.53 -26.97
C HIS A 57 -63.19 -14.17 -28.00
N LEU A 58 -61.90 -14.21 -27.67
CA LEU A 58 -60.88 -14.85 -28.49
C LEU A 58 -60.45 -16.16 -27.82
N THR A 59 -60.53 -17.24 -28.57
CA THR A 59 -60.02 -18.55 -28.16
C THR A 59 -58.75 -18.89 -28.93
N ARG A 60 -57.88 -19.69 -28.32
CA ARG A 60 -56.68 -20.23 -28.96
C ARG A 60 -56.83 -21.73 -29.10
N SER A 61 -56.77 -22.21 -30.34
CA SER A 61 -56.61 -23.64 -30.63
C SER A 61 -55.12 -23.97 -30.76
N SER A 62 -54.72 -25.15 -30.29
CA SER A 62 -53.34 -25.64 -30.42
C SER A 62 -53.09 -26.30 -31.77
N HIS A 63 -54.08 -26.95 -32.40
CA HIS A 63 -53.93 -27.72 -33.64
C HIS A 63 -55.10 -27.46 -34.62
N PRO A 64 -54.91 -26.64 -35.68
CA PRO A 64 -53.74 -25.79 -35.94
C PRO A 64 -53.65 -24.62 -34.96
N GLU A 65 -52.42 -24.14 -34.70
CA GLU A 65 -52.16 -23.07 -33.73
C GLU A 65 -52.67 -21.70 -34.22
N MET A 66 -53.92 -21.41 -33.90
CA MET A 66 -54.65 -20.24 -34.38
C MET A 66 -55.51 -19.61 -33.30
N TYR A 67 -55.74 -18.32 -33.46
CA TYR A 67 -56.72 -17.56 -32.70
C TYR A 67 -58.02 -17.49 -33.47
N TRP A 68 -59.13 -17.71 -32.78
CA TRP A 68 -60.46 -17.68 -33.35
C TRP A 68 -61.30 -16.60 -32.68
N VAL A 69 -62.09 -15.90 -33.48
CA VAL A 69 -63.09 -14.94 -33.02
C VAL A 69 -64.38 -15.14 -33.80
N ASP A 70 -65.50 -15.21 -33.11
CA ASP A 70 -66.81 -15.29 -33.72
C ASP A 70 -67.42 -13.88 -33.77
N LEU A 71 -67.80 -13.43 -34.96
CA LEU A 71 -68.43 -12.14 -35.19
C LEU A 71 -69.85 -12.36 -35.72
N PRO A 72 -70.89 -11.81 -35.06
CA PRO A 72 -72.25 -11.92 -35.58
C PRO A 72 -72.41 -11.06 -36.84
N THR A 73 -73.02 -11.63 -37.87
CA THR A 73 -73.49 -10.89 -39.05
C THR A 73 -75.00 -11.05 -39.18
N PRO A 74 -75.71 -10.18 -39.93
CA PRO A 74 -77.17 -10.24 -40.06
C PRO A 74 -77.74 -11.61 -40.49
N GLU A 75 -76.97 -12.39 -41.26
CA GLU A 75 -77.41 -13.70 -41.77
C GLU A 75 -76.87 -14.89 -40.96
N THR A 76 -75.63 -14.80 -40.46
CA THR A 76 -74.93 -15.91 -39.78
C THR A 76 -73.84 -15.41 -38.84
N THR A 77 -73.42 -16.24 -37.87
CA THR A 77 -72.18 -15.96 -37.11
C THR A 77 -70.98 -16.42 -37.91
N LEU A 78 -70.07 -15.50 -38.19
CA LEU A 78 -68.87 -15.76 -38.97
C LEU A 78 -67.68 -15.98 -38.03
N ARG A 79 -67.01 -17.11 -38.18
CA ARG A 79 -65.80 -17.47 -37.44
C ARG A 79 -64.58 -17.06 -38.23
N ILE A 80 -63.73 -16.22 -37.63
CA ILE A 80 -62.49 -15.73 -38.22
C ILE A 80 -61.30 -16.32 -37.45
N GLY A 81 -60.46 -17.06 -38.17
CA GLY A 81 -59.21 -17.64 -37.66
C GLY A 81 -57.98 -16.90 -38.17
N PHE A 82 -57.01 -16.64 -37.30
CA PHE A 82 -55.71 -16.07 -37.70
C PHE A 82 -54.54 -16.71 -36.95
N SER A 83 -53.41 -16.87 -37.65
CA SER A 83 -52.21 -17.50 -37.08
C SER A 83 -51.53 -16.62 -36.04
N HIS A 84 -50.94 -17.25 -35.01
CA HIS A 84 -50.08 -16.58 -34.03
C HIS A 84 -48.89 -15.84 -34.68
N GLN A 85 -48.45 -16.26 -35.87
CA GLN A 85 -47.36 -15.61 -36.60
C GLN A 85 -47.70 -14.20 -37.11
N ARG A 86 -48.99 -13.83 -37.23
CA ARG A 86 -49.41 -12.45 -37.49
C ARG A 86 -49.15 -11.53 -36.29
N ILE A 87 -49.11 -12.11 -35.10
CA ILE A 87 -48.83 -11.41 -33.86
C ILE A 87 -47.31 -11.46 -33.68
N GLY A 88 -46.57 -10.56 -34.33
CA GLY A 88 -45.09 -10.49 -34.29
C GLY A 88 -44.49 -10.15 -32.91
N ALA A 89 -45.21 -10.40 -31.81
CA ALA A 89 -44.76 -10.17 -30.46
C ALA A 89 -44.06 -11.41 -29.89
N TYR A 90 -42.80 -11.25 -29.47
CA TYR A 90 -42.00 -12.29 -28.79
C TYR A 90 -41.85 -11.95 -27.29
N PRO A 91 -42.92 -12.01 -26.47
CA PRO A 91 -42.90 -11.50 -25.09
C PRO A 91 -41.85 -12.17 -24.20
N SER A 92 -41.56 -13.47 -24.39
CA SER A 92 -40.55 -14.19 -23.60
C SER A 92 -39.14 -13.67 -23.82
N ARG A 93 -38.75 -13.35 -25.06
CA ARG A 93 -37.42 -12.80 -25.38
C ARG A 93 -37.23 -11.42 -24.76
N VAL A 94 -38.27 -10.59 -24.77
CA VAL A 94 -38.24 -9.26 -24.15
C VAL A 94 -38.07 -9.38 -22.64
N VAL A 95 -38.81 -10.28 -21.99
CA VAL A 95 -38.68 -10.54 -20.55
C VAL A 95 -37.27 -11.03 -20.20
N VAL A 96 -36.73 -12.01 -20.94
CA VAL A 96 -35.37 -12.52 -20.71
C VAL A 96 -34.32 -11.41 -20.89
N ALA A 97 -34.43 -10.61 -21.95
CA ALA A 97 -33.53 -9.48 -22.19
C ALA A 97 -33.62 -8.43 -21.07
N ALA A 98 -34.82 -8.11 -20.59
CA ALA A 98 -35.03 -7.17 -19.49
C ALA A 98 -34.42 -7.69 -18.18
N VAL A 99 -34.64 -8.96 -17.84
CA VAL A 99 -34.04 -9.59 -16.65
C VAL A 99 -32.51 -9.61 -16.75
N ALA A 100 -31.97 -10.00 -17.91
CA ALA A 100 -30.52 -9.99 -18.14
C ALA A 100 -29.93 -8.59 -18.00
N ALA A 101 -30.59 -7.55 -18.54
CA ALA A 101 -30.16 -6.16 -18.41
C ALA A 101 -30.15 -5.70 -16.94
N VAL A 102 -31.17 -6.05 -16.16
CA VAL A 102 -31.22 -5.74 -14.72
C VAL A 102 -30.07 -6.42 -13.98
N VAL A 103 -29.84 -7.72 -14.22
CA VAL A 103 -28.74 -8.47 -13.58
C VAL A 103 -27.38 -7.85 -13.93
N LEU A 104 -27.15 -7.53 -15.20
CA LEU A 104 -25.92 -6.87 -15.66
C LEU A 104 -25.73 -5.49 -15.01
N ALA A 105 -26.78 -4.68 -14.95
CA ALA A 105 -26.75 -3.36 -14.32
C ALA A 105 -26.47 -3.46 -12.81
N SER A 106 -27.11 -4.40 -12.11
CA SER A 106 -26.86 -4.66 -10.69
C SER A 106 -25.42 -5.11 -10.45
N LEU A 107 -24.90 -6.03 -11.27
CA LEU A 107 -23.53 -6.51 -11.15
C LEU A 107 -22.50 -5.40 -11.40
N LEU A 108 -22.70 -4.60 -12.45
CA LEU A 108 -21.85 -3.46 -12.76
C LEU A 108 -21.86 -2.44 -11.60
N THR A 109 -23.04 -2.12 -11.08
CA THR A 109 -23.20 -1.18 -9.97
C THR A 109 -22.52 -1.70 -8.70
N ALA A 110 -22.69 -2.98 -8.38
CA ALA A 110 -22.03 -3.61 -7.23
C ALA A 110 -20.49 -3.58 -7.35
N LEU A 111 -19.95 -3.87 -8.54
CA LEU A 111 -18.51 -3.82 -8.80
C LEU A 111 -17.94 -2.39 -8.69
N LEU A 112 -18.68 -1.39 -9.16
CA LEU A 112 -18.30 0.02 -9.04
C LEU A 112 -18.31 0.46 -7.57
N LEU A 113 -19.37 0.14 -6.82
CA LEU A 113 -19.48 0.45 -5.39
C LEU A 113 -18.38 -0.22 -4.59
N ALA A 114 -18.13 -1.51 -4.82
CA ALA A 114 -17.05 -2.25 -4.16
C ALA A 114 -15.69 -1.58 -4.42
N ARG A 115 -15.36 -1.27 -5.68
CA ARG A 115 -14.11 -0.57 -5.99
C ARG A 115 -14.02 0.82 -5.36
N TRP A 116 -15.13 1.53 -5.26
CA TRP A 116 -15.20 2.87 -4.68
C TRP A 116 -15.01 2.86 -3.15
N LEU A 117 -15.52 1.83 -2.45
CA LEU A 117 -15.39 1.66 -1.00
C LEU A 117 -14.07 1.01 -0.57
N THR A 118 -13.61 -0.03 -1.28
CA THR A 118 -12.43 -0.82 -0.88
C THR A 118 -11.12 -0.10 -1.19
N ARG A 119 -11.05 0.70 -2.27
CA ARG A 119 -9.81 1.41 -2.64
C ARG A 119 -9.36 2.42 -1.57
N PRO A 120 -10.22 3.31 -1.03
CA PRO A 120 -9.84 4.22 0.05
C PRO A 120 -9.37 3.49 1.31
N LEU A 121 -10.07 2.41 1.70
CA LEU A 121 -9.69 1.59 2.86
C LEU A 121 -8.30 0.98 2.69
N ALA A 122 -8.00 0.40 1.52
CA ALA A 122 -6.69 -0.18 1.24
C ALA A 122 -5.55 0.86 1.20
N ARG A 123 -5.84 2.13 0.90
CA ARG A 123 -4.86 3.23 1.04
C ARG A 123 -4.66 3.60 2.51
N MET A 124 -5.73 3.62 3.29
CA MET A 124 -5.66 3.90 4.72
C MET A 124 -4.88 2.83 5.46
N THR A 125 -5.09 1.54 5.17
CA THR A 125 -4.28 0.45 5.76
C THR A 125 -2.79 0.67 5.51
N ARG A 126 -2.40 0.92 4.25
CA ARG A 126 -1.00 1.20 3.89
C ARG A 126 -0.44 2.45 4.58
N ALA A 127 -1.23 3.50 4.72
CA ALA A 127 -0.82 4.70 5.44
C ALA A 127 -0.66 4.43 6.94
N THR A 128 -1.52 3.61 7.55
CA THR A 128 -1.38 3.18 8.95
C THR A 128 -0.11 2.35 9.14
N ASP A 129 0.18 1.41 8.23
CA ASP A 129 1.40 0.61 8.28
C ASP A 129 2.65 1.49 8.22
N ALA A 130 2.64 2.50 7.33
CA ALA A 130 3.72 3.49 7.25
C ALA A 130 3.89 4.27 8.56
N VAL A 131 2.80 4.79 9.17
CA VAL A 131 2.88 5.45 10.48
C VAL A 131 3.41 4.50 11.57
N GLY A 132 3.04 3.22 11.52
CA GLY A 132 3.52 2.20 12.45
C GLY A 132 5.04 1.94 12.35
N LEU A 133 5.61 2.13 11.16
CA LEU A 133 7.05 2.05 10.91
C LEU A 133 7.80 3.35 11.23
N GLY A 134 7.10 4.39 11.70
CA GLY A 134 7.67 5.71 11.98
C GLY A 134 7.80 6.60 10.75
N ASP A 135 7.28 6.17 9.59
CA ASP A 135 7.23 6.98 8.38
C ASP A 135 6.13 8.02 8.43
N LEU A 136 6.30 9.05 7.59
CA LEU A 136 5.39 10.20 7.49
C LEU A 136 4.64 10.14 6.15
N PRO A 137 3.58 9.32 6.03
CA PRO A 137 2.86 9.20 4.78
C PRO A 137 2.18 10.52 4.40
N PRO A 138 1.97 10.75 3.09
CA PRO A 138 1.20 11.88 2.62
C PRO A 138 -0.24 11.83 3.17
N PRO A 139 -0.88 12.99 3.37
CA PRO A 139 -2.23 13.04 3.89
C PRO A 139 -3.20 12.29 2.98
N LEU A 140 -4.09 11.51 3.59
CA LEU A 140 -5.13 10.80 2.85
C LEU A 140 -6.10 11.82 2.23
N PRO A 141 -6.53 11.61 0.98
CA PRO A 141 -7.49 12.49 0.33
C PRO A 141 -8.85 12.39 1.02
N GLU A 142 -9.40 13.53 1.45
CA GLU A 142 -10.72 13.64 2.10
C GLU A 142 -11.84 13.60 1.04
N THR A 143 -11.95 12.48 0.34
CA THR A 143 -12.88 12.26 -0.79
C THR A 143 -13.80 11.06 -0.52
N GLY A 144 -14.98 11.03 -1.17
CA GLY A 144 -15.95 9.95 -1.04
C GLY A 144 -17.15 10.30 -0.14
N PRO A 145 -17.88 9.31 0.40
CA PRO A 145 -18.95 9.50 1.37
C PRO A 145 -18.49 10.27 2.61
N ARG A 146 -19.43 10.94 3.29
CA ARG A 146 -19.17 11.78 4.46
C ARG A 146 -18.41 11.03 5.57
N GLU A 147 -18.72 9.75 5.75
CA GLU A 147 -18.10 8.86 6.72
C GLU A 147 -16.62 8.63 6.40
N LEU A 148 -16.29 8.40 5.13
CA LEU A 148 -14.91 8.23 4.67
C LEU A 148 -14.12 9.53 4.74
N GLN A 149 -14.73 10.66 4.42
CA GLN A 149 -14.09 11.98 4.58
C GLN A 149 -13.75 12.26 6.05
N LEU A 150 -14.71 12.02 6.96
CA LEU A 150 -14.49 12.19 8.40
C LEU A 150 -13.37 11.28 8.93
N LEU A 151 -13.35 10.02 8.48
CA LEU A 151 -12.31 9.07 8.86
C LEU A 151 -10.93 9.50 8.35
N ALA A 152 -10.82 9.89 7.08
CA ALA A 152 -9.58 10.41 6.49
C ALA A 152 -9.09 11.67 7.25
N ARG A 153 -9.99 12.59 7.59
CA ARG A 153 -9.66 13.80 8.35
C ARG A 153 -9.14 13.49 9.75
N ARG A 154 -9.77 12.54 10.46
CA ARG A 154 -9.33 12.08 11.79
C ARG A 154 -7.97 11.39 11.70
N PHE A 155 -7.76 10.54 10.70
CA PHE A 155 -6.46 9.92 10.46
C PHE A 155 -5.37 10.96 10.18
N ASN A 156 -5.64 11.93 9.31
CA ASN A 156 -4.72 13.02 9.00
C ASN A 156 -4.38 13.84 10.25
N HIS A 157 -5.34 14.05 11.17
CA HIS A 157 -5.10 14.70 12.46
C HIS A 157 -4.18 13.88 13.36
N MET A 158 -4.50 12.60 13.56
CA MET A 158 -3.67 11.67 14.33
C MET A 158 -2.23 11.60 13.79
N ALA A 159 -2.05 11.47 12.47
CA ALA A 159 -0.74 11.43 11.84
C ALA A 159 0.06 12.73 12.06
N ARG A 160 -0.61 13.90 12.06
CA ARG A 160 0.03 15.18 12.43
C ARG A 160 0.43 15.25 13.90
N ASP A 161 -0.39 14.74 14.80
CA ASP A 161 -0.09 14.76 16.24
C ASP A 161 1.06 13.82 16.57
N VAL A 162 1.08 12.62 15.98
CA VAL A 162 2.22 11.68 16.08
C VAL A 162 3.49 12.33 15.57
N ARG A 163 3.45 12.99 14.40
CA ARG A 163 4.59 13.76 13.87
C ARG A 163 5.10 14.79 14.88
N LYS A 164 4.20 15.61 15.43
CA LYS A 164 4.56 16.64 16.43
C LYS A 164 5.18 16.03 17.70
N LEU A 165 4.66 14.89 18.17
CA LEU A 165 5.20 14.19 19.33
C LEU A 165 6.62 13.67 19.06
N LEU A 166 6.85 13.11 17.87
CA LEU A 166 8.19 12.66 17.45
C LEU A 166 9.16 13.84 17.33
N GLU A 167 8.78 14.92 16.65
CA GLU A 167 9.58 16.14 16.53
C GLU A 167 9.89 16.77 17.89
N SER A 168 8.89 16.85 18.79
CA SER A 168 9.05 17.36 20.15
C SER A 168 10.05 16.54 20.97
N ARG A 169 10.00 15.20 20.87
CA ARG A 169 10.96 14.31 21.55
C ARG A 169 12.40 14.61 21.14
N THR A 170 12.66 14.83 19.85
CA THR A 170 14.01 15.16 19.37
C THR A 170 14.50 16.52 19.85
N THR A 171 13.60 17.52 19.87
CA THR A 171 13.89 18.90 20.29
C THR A 171 14.18 18.98 21.79
N LEU A 172 13.37 18.30 22.61
CA LEU A 172 13.57 18.22 24.06
C LEU A 172 14.90 17.54 24.40
N LEU A 173 15.24 16.44 23.74
CA LEU A 173 16.51 15.74 23.97
C LEU A 173 17.71 16.60 23.56
N ALA A 174 17.58 17.43 22.52
CA ALA A 174 18.59 18.40 22.13
C ALA A 174 18.79 19.50 23.18
N GLY A 175 17.69 20.04 23.73
CA GLY A 175 17.73 21.02 24.81
C GLY A 175 18.40 20.49 26.07
N VAL A 176 17.97 19.32 26.56
CA VAL A 176 18.56 18.66 27.74
C VAL A 176 20.05 18.40 27.54
N SER A 177 20.47 17.97 26.35
CA SER A 177 21.88 17.73 26.05
C SER A 177 22.72 19.01 26.11
N HIS A 178 22.20 20.12 25.57
CA HIS A 178 22.85 21.42 25.64
C HIS A 178 23.00 21.89 27.08
N ASP A 179 21.94 21.73 27.87
CA ASP A 179 21.90 22.14 29.28
C ASP A 179 22.79 21.26 30.16
N LEU A 180 23.06 20.00 29.78
CA LEU A 180 24.02 19.12 30.46
C LEU A 180 25.48 19.40 30.05
N ARG A 181 25.75 19.82 28.82
CA ARG A 181 27.13 20.18 28.41
C ARG A 181 27.68 21.39 29.16
N THR A 182 26.83 22.35 29.46
CA THR A 182 27.21 23.58 30.17
C THR A 182 27.80 23.33 31.57
N PRO A 183 27.15 22.55 32.47
CA PRO A 183 27.74 22.19 33.76
C PRO A 183 28.95 21.26 33.63
N LEU A 184 28.99 20.36 32.62
CA LEU A 184 30.18 19.52 32.36
C LEU A 184 31.41 20.36 31.95
N ALA A 185 31.22 21.36 31.09
CA ALA A 185 32.29 22.29 30.71
C ALA A 185 32.76 23.11 31.92
N ARG A 186 31.85 23.54 32.79
CA ARG A 186 32.20 24.22 34.04
C ARG A 186 32.97 23.30 34.99
N LEU A 187 32.57 22.03 35.12
CA LEU A 187 33.30 21.02 35.89
C LEU A 187 34.72 20.82 35.38
N ARG A 188 34.93 20.69 34.06
CA ARG A 188 36.28 20.64 33.46
C ARG A 188 37.11 21.87 33.80
N LEU A 189 36.54 23.07 33.69
CA LEU A 189 37.25 24.30 34.04
C LEU A 189 37.60 24.34 35.54
N SER A 190 36.68 23.92 36.41
CA SER A 190 36.93 23.85 37.86
C SER A 190 38.03 22.86 38.20
N LEU A 191 38.11 21.71 37.51
CA LEU A 191 39.19 20.74 37.67
C LEU A 191 40.54 21.29 37.21
N ALA A 192 40.57 21.98 36.06
CA ALA A 192 41.77 22.61 35.53
C ALA A 192 42.31 23.78 36.38
N MET A 193 41.49 24.32 37.29
CA MET A 193 41.86 25.40 38.22
C MET A 193 42.20 24.90 39.64
N LEU A 194 42.16 23.58 39.88
CA LEU A 194 42.55 23.03 41.18
C LEU A 194 44.06 23.25 41.44
N PRO A 195 44.45 23.56 42.69
CA PRO A 195 45.85 23.72 43.03
C PRO A 195 46.62 22.40 42.92
N ASP A 196 47.91 22.47 42.57
CA ASP A 196 48.81 21.30 42.39
C ASP A 196 48.97 20.41 43.64
N SER A 197 48.45 20.84 44.80
CA SER A 197 48.40 20.07 46.04
C SER A 197 47.32 18.98 46.06
N VAL A 198 46.39 19.00 45.11
CA VAL A 198 45.37 17.96 44.93
C VAL A 198 45.98 16.79 44.17
N ASP A 199 45.62 15.57 44.58
CA ASP A 199 46.09 14.35 43.92
C ASP A 199 45.76 14.36 42.43
N SER A 200 46.80 14.47 41.60
CA SER A 200 46.71 14.53 40.15
C SER A 200 46.03 13.30 39.56
N SER A 201 46.13 12.13 40.22
CA SER A 201 45.44 10.92 39.77
C SER A 201 43.92 11.04 39.87
N LEU A 202 43.41 11.70 40.92
CA LEU A 202 41.98 11.93 41.14
C LEU A 202 41.42 12.94 40.15
N ILE A 203 42.20 13.98 39.79
CA ILE A 203 41.82 14.97 38.77
C ILE A 203 41.68 14.28 37.40
N VAL A 204 42.66 13.46 37.03
CA VAL A 204 42.63 12.70 35.76
C VAL A 204 41.44 11.75 35.70
N ASP A 205 41.07 11.11 36.81
CA ASP A 205 39.91 10.22 36.85
C ASP A 205 38.59 10.98 36.69
N ILE A 206 38.42 12.14 37.35
CA ILE A 206 37.21 12.96 37.18
C ILE A 206 37.15 13.55 35.76
N GLU A 207 38.28 13.96 35.17
CA GLU A 207 38.32 14.41 33.77
C GLU A 207 37.85 13.33 32.80
N ARG A 208 38.28 12.07 33.00
CA ARG A 208 37.82 10.91 32.23
C ARG A 208 36.33 10.68 32.41
N ASP A 209 35.79 10.80 33.62
CA ASP A 209 34.36 10.65 33.88
C ASP A 209 33.54 11.73 33.16
N VAL A 210 33.99 12.98 33.18
CA VAL A 210 33.34 14.08 32.46
C VAL A 210 33.38 13.87 30.94
N GLU A 211 34.49 13.35 30.40
CA GLU A 211 34.58 12.96 28.99
C GLU A 211 33.64 11.80 28.64
N SER A 212 33.54 10.81 29.53
CA SER A 212 32.59 9.71 29.38
C SER A 212 31.14 10.22 29.34
N MET A 213 30.77 11.13 30.25
CA MET A 213 29.43 11.74 30.29
C MET A 213 29.10 12.53 29.01
N ASP A 214 30.00 13.39 28.53
CA ASP A 214 29.78 14.17 27.30
C ASP A 214 29.61 13.24 26.07
N ARG A 215 30.37 12.15 26.02
CA ARG A 215 30.24 11.13 24.97
C ARG A 215 28.90 10.40 25.05
N LEU A 216 28.46 9.99 26.25
CA LEU A 216 27.16 9.34 26.46
C LEU A 216 26.00 10.25 26.06
N ILE A 217 26.06 11.53 26.41
CA ILE A 217 25.08 12.55 26.01
C ILE A 217 25.08 12.70 24.48
N GLY A 218 26.26 12.79 23.87
CA GLY A 218 26.40 12.85 22.42
C GLY A 218 25.78 11.65 21.70
N GLN A 219 26.01 10.43 22.21
CA GLN A 219 25.44 9.21 21.67
C GLN A 219 23.91 9.16 21.83
N HIS A 220 23.39 9.50 23.02
CA HIS A 220 21.95 9.58 23.25
C HIS A 220 21.27 10.57 22.31
N LEU A 221 21.86 11.75 22.13
CA LEU A 221 21.31 12.77 21.25
C LEU A 221 21.38 12.36 19.78
N SER A 222 22.49 11.74 19.37
CA SER A 222 22.69 11.20 18.03
C SER A 222 21.62 10.15 17.70
N PHE A 223 21.37 9.22 18.63
CA PHE A 223 20.31 8.21 18.50
C PHE A 223 18.90 8.83 18.51
N ALA A 224 18.65 9.77 19.41
CA ALA A 224 17.37 10.45 19.55
C ALA A 224 16.96 11.26 18.30
N ARG A 225 17.91 11.96 17.67
CA ARG A 225 17.67 12.69 16.41
C ARG A 225 17.38 11.75 15.24
N GLY A 226 17.76 10.48 15.36
CA GLY A 226 17.64 9.48 14.30
C GLY A 226 18.40 9.82 13.02
N ALA A 227 17.97 9.21 11.93
CA ALA A 227 18.43 9.48 10.58
C ALA A 227 17.58 10.60 9.97
N ALA A 228 18.04 11.85 10.05
CA ALA A 228 17.41 12.92 9.28
C ALA A 228 17.52 12.60 7.79
N PRO A 229 16.47 12.83 6.98
CA PRO A 229 16.55 12.63 5.53
C PRO A 229 17.65 13.51 4.96
N GLU A 230 18.69 12.88 4.42
CA GLU A 230 19.81 13.55 3.76
C GLU A 230 19.80 13.12 2.30
N PRO A 231 19.73 14.06 1.33
CA PRO A 231 19.77 13.70 -0.07
C PRO A 231 21.14 13.09 -0.42
N PRO A 232 21.18 11.98 -1.18
CA PRO A 232 22.44 11.43 -1.67
C PRO A 232 23.17 12.45 -2.55
N GLN A 233 24.47 12.62 -2.31
CA GLN A 233 25.32 13.48 -3.13
C GLN A 233 26.55 12.72 -3.62
N PRO A 234 27.05 13.00 -4.84
CA PRO A 234 28.28 12.39 -5.34
C PRO A 234 29.46 12.76 -4.46
N CYS A 235 30.15 11.76 -3.93
CA CYS A 235 31.38 11.93 -3.15
C CYS A 235 32.31 10.74 -3.34
N ASP A 236 33.60 10.94 -3.07
CA ASP A 236 34.56 9.83 -3.01
C ASP A 236 34.52 9.17 -1.63
N LEU A 237 34.18 7.88 -1.60
CA LEU A 237 34.14 7.11 -0.36
C LEU A 237 35.53 6.94 0.27
N GLY A 238 36.60 7.01 -0.53
CA GLY A 238 37.97 7.02 -0.03
C GLY A 238 38.24 8.24 0.85
N GLU A 239 37.84 9.44 0.41
CA GLU A 239 38.01 10.69 1.16
C GLU A 239 37.22 10.70 2.48
N ILE A 240 36.01 10.13 2.47
CA ILE A 240 35.19 10.01 3.69
C ILE A 240 35.86 9.09 4.71
N LEU A 241 36.41 7.96 4.25
CA LEU A 241 37.14 7.03 5.11
C LEU A 241 38.45 7.65 5.60
N ASP A 242 39.17 8.40 4.78
CA ASP A 242 40.38 9.13 5.18
C ASP A 242 40.10 10.09 6.33
N ALA A 243 39.05 10.90 6.21
CA ALA A 243 38.65 11.81 7.27
C ALA A 243 38.26 11.06 8.55
N ALA A 244 37.46 10.00 8.45
CA ALA A 244 37.04 9.20 9.59
C ALA A 244 38.22 8.48 10.30
N VAL A 245 39.16 7.93 9.52
CA VAL A 245 40.37 7.29 10.03
C VAL A 245 41.30 8.31 10.69
N ALA A 246 41.46 9.49 10.09
CA ALA A 246 42.26 10.57 10.68
C ALA A 246 41.70 11.02 12.04
N ASP A 247 40.37 11.11 12.17
CA ASP A 247 39.71 11.49 13.42
C ASP A 247 39.99 10.51 14.56
N VAL A 248 39.98 9.20 14.26
CA VAL A 248 40.20 8.15 15.26
C VAL A 248 41.69 7.96 15.56
N ARG A 249 42.59 8.17 14.58
CA ARG A 249 44.05 8.23 14.80
C ARG A 249 44.45 9.36 15.75
N ARG A 250 43.81 10.53 15.68
CA ARG A 250 44.05 11.64 16.63
C ARG A 250 43.68 11.30 18.07
N GLN A 251 42.84 10.28 18.28
CA GLN A 251 42.48 9.77 19.61
C GLN A 251 43.44 8.69 20.11
N GLY A 252 44.51 8.38 19.35
CA GLY A 252 45.54 7.40 19.70
C GLY A 252 45.30 6.00 19.14
N ALA A 253 44.30 5.81 18.27
CA ALA A 253 44.06 4.52 17.65
C ALA A 253 45.10 4.19 16.57
N GLN A 254 45.55 2.94 16.52
CA GLN A 254 46.30 2.40 15.38
C GLN A 254 45.31 1.90 14.33
N VAL A 255 45.39 2.42 13.10
CA VAL A 255 44.50 2.04 12.00
C VAL A 255 45.31 1.76 10.75
N VAL A 256 45.16 0.55 10.20
CA VAL A 256 45.67 0.14 8.89
C VAL A 256 44.61 0.44 7.84
N TRP A 257 44.89 1.43 7.00
CA TRP A 257 44.00 1.88 5.94
C TRP A 257 44.87 2.40 4.78
N GLN A 258 44.52 1.99 3.56
CA GLN A 258 45.13 2.47 2.32
C GLN A 258 44.00 3.01 1.45
N THR A 259 44.08 4.30 1.13
CA THR A 259 43.11 4.98 0.27
C THR A 259 43.19 4.38 -1.14
N PRO A 260 42.10 3.80 -1.68
CA PRO A 260 42.05 3.38 -3.07
C PRO A 260 41.93 4.59 -4.01
N ASP A 261 42.21 4.40 -5.31
CA ASP A 261 42.32 5.50 -6.29
C ASP A 261 41.07 6.38 -6.36
N HIS A 262 39.89 5.82 -6.70
CA HIS A 262 38.62 6.56 -6.68
C HIS A 262 37.42 5.63 -6.47
N CYS A 263 36.55 5.97 -5.52
CA CYS A 263 35.27 5.29 -5.34
C CYS A 263 34.12 6.30 -5.22
N ILE A 264 33.74 6.88 -6.36
CA ILE A 264 32.68 7.91 -6.39
C ILE A 264 31.31 7.24 -6.33
N ARG A 265 30.52 7.55 -5.30
CA ARG A 265 29.12 7.10 -5.16
C ARG A 265 28.24 8.22 -4.66
N SER A 266 26.95 8.16 -5.03
CA SER A 266 25.95 9.06 -4.47
C SER A 266 25.45 8.51 -3.15
N VAL A 267 25.84 9.13 -2.04
CA VAL A 267 25.44 8.73 -0.69
C VAL A 267 25.15 9.94 0.19
N PRO A 268 24.28 9.79 1.21
CA PRO A 268 24.17 10.78 2.28
C PRO A 268 25.44 10.78 3.13
N VAL A 269 26.28 11.80 2.91
CA VAL A 269 27.67 11.89 3.41
C VAL A 269 27.72 11.99 4.94
N LEU A 270 26.85 12.80 5.54
CA LEU A 270 26.84 12.98 6.99
C LEU A 270 26.37 11.71 7.70
N ALA A 271 25.35 11.04 7.17
CA ALA A 271 24.89 9.74 7.65
C ALA A 271 26.01 8.70 7.58
N LEU A 272 26.70 8.60 6.44
CA LEU A 272 27.78 7.63 6.26
C LEU A 272 28.95 7.90 7.21
N ARG A 273 29.40 9.16 7.32
CA ARG A 273 30.47 9.55 8.25
C ARG A 273 30.11 9.19 9.70
N ARG A 274 28.86 9.39 10.11
CA ARG A 274 28.38 9.00 11.45
C ARG A 274 28.41 7.48 11.64
N ALA A 275 27.97 6.71 10.66
CA ALA A 275 28.00 5.25 10.74
C ALA A 275 29.45 4.74 10.86
N LEU A 276 30.34 5.22 10.01
CA LEU A 276 31.77 4.86 10.02
C LEU A 276 32.46 5.25 11.32
N ALA A 277 32.20 6.45 11.85
CA ALA A 277 32.76 6.90 13.12
C ALA A 277 32.35 5.98 14.28
N ASN A 278 31.09 5.52 14.34
CA ASN A 278 30.64 4.58 15.37
C ASN A 278 31.29 3.20 15.22
N LEU A 279 31.45 2.71 13.99
CA LEU A 279 32.10 1.42 13.76
C LEU A 279 33.60 1.45 14.08
N LEU A 280 34.30 2.52 13.71
CA LEU A 280 35.73 2.71 14.01
C LEU A 280 35.98 2.90 15.50
N ASP A 281 35.16 3.69 16.20
CA ASP A 281 35.24 3.84 17.66
C ASP A 281 35.00 2.50 18.37
N ASN A 282 34.02 1.71 17.90
CA ASN A 282 33.77 0.36 18.42
C ASN A 282 34.97 -0.58 18.20
N ALA A 283 35.52 -0.59 16.98
CA ALA A 283 36.68 -1.41 16.64
C ALA A 283 37.91 -1.05 17.48
N TRP A 284 38.15 0.25 17.70
CA TRP A 284 39.26 0.72 18.53
C TRP A 284 39.11 0.33 20.01
N ARG A 285 37.93 0.55 20.61
CA ARG A 285 37.66 0.21 22.02
C ARG A 285 37.78 -1.29 22.29
N HIS A 286 37.32 -2.11 21.36
CA HIS A 286 37.26 -3.56 21.54
C HIS A 286 38.47 -4.30 20.97
N GLY A 287 39.29 -3.65 20.13
CA GLY A 287 40.46 -4.23 19.47
C GLY A 287 41.66 -4.52 20.37
N GLN A 288 41.56 -4.33 21.68
CA GLN A 288 42.59 -4.63 22.68
C GLN A 288 43.97 -4.03 22.36
N GLY A 289 44.00 -2.83 21.77
CA GLY A 289 45.24 -2.14 21.38
C GLY A 289 45.88 -2.65 20.09
N SER A 290 45.29 -3.64 19.42
CA SER A 290 45.68 -4.03 18.07
C SER A 290 45.23 -3.01 17.04
N ALA A 291 45.94 -2.93 15.91
CA ALA A 291 45.55 -2.05 14.83
C ALA A 291 44.23 -2.49 14.18
N THR A 292 43.29 -1.54 14.07
CA THR A 292 42.04 -1.71 13.31
C THR A 292 42.36 -1.70 11.83
N GLU A 293 41.88 -2.69 11.07
CA GLU A 293 42.05 -2.73 9.62
C GLU A 293 40.77 -2.23 8.95
N VAL A 294 40.90 -1.38 7.94
CA VAL A 294 39.79 -0.87 7.14
C VAL A 294 40.01 -1.30 5.70
N GLN A 295 38.96 -1.80 5.06
CA GLN A 295 38.97 -2.20 3.65
C GLN A 295 37.75 -1.61 2.93
N LEU A 296 37.95 -1.19 1.69
CA LEU A 296 36.91 -0.70 0.81
C LEU A 296 36.95 -1.50 -0.48
N ASP A 297 35.85 -2.20 -0.78
CA ASP A 297 35.64 -2.87 -2.06
C ASP A 297 34.61 -2.07 -2.87
N CYS A 298 35.08 -1.44 -3.95
CA CYS A 298 34.27 -0.55 -4.78
C CYS A 298 33.80 -1.26 -6.06
N ALA A 299 32.87 -2.22 -5.92
CA ALA A 299 32.32 -2.90 -7.08
C ALA A 299 31.23 -2.07 -7.80
N PRO A 300 30.93 -2.35 -9.08
CA PRO A 300 29.93 -1.60 -9.85
C PRO A 300 28.50 -1.75 -9.32
N THR A 301 28.17 -2.90 -8.73
CA THR A 301 26.82 -3.25 -8.27
C THR A 301 26.59 -2.94 -6.79
N GLN A 302 27.66 -2.95 -6.00
CA GLN A 302 27.60 -2.79 -4.55
C GLN A 302 28.96 -2.30 -4.05
N VAL A 303 28.95 -1.38 -3.09
CA VAL A 303 30.16 -1.02 -2.36
C VAL A 303 30.14 -1.66 -0.98
N VAL A 304 31.28 -2.22 -0.57
CA VAL A 304 31.42 -2.87 0.73
C VAL A 304 32.55 -2.23 1.52
N VAL A 305 32.21 -1.65 2.67
CA VAL A 305 33.16 -1.16 3.66
C VAL A 305 33.31 -2.21 4.76
N ARG A 306 34.53 -2.62 5.07
CA ARG A 306 34.83 -3.57 6.14
C ARG A 306 35.74 -2.92 7.18
N ILE A 307 35.36 -3.05 8.44
CA ILE A 307 36.15 -2.59 9.59
C ILE A 307 36.44 -3.80 10.46
N LEU A 308 37.71 -4.14 10.61
CA LEU A 308 38.15 -5.37 11.25
C LEU A 308 38.99 -5.07 12.50
N ASP A 309 38.54 -5.58 13.65
CA ASP A 309 39.28 -5.52 14.92
C ASP A 309 39.90 -6.88 15.28
N ARG A 310 40.73 -6.91 16.34
CA ARG A 310 41.31 -8.13 16.94
C ARG A 310 40.83 -8.36 18.38
N GLY A 311 39.63 -7.89 18.68
CA GLY A 311 39.00 -8.06 19.98
C GLY A 311 38.54 -9.50 20.26
N PRO A 312 37.79 -9.71 21.35
CA PRO A 312 37.25 -11.02 21.71
C PRO A 312 36.22 -11.57 20.71
N GLY A 313 35.78 -10.74 19.75
CA GLY A 313 34.71 -11.09 18.81
C GLY A 313 33.32 -11.04 19.45
N ILE A 314 32.31 -11.34 18.64
CA ILE A 314 30.90 -11.42 19.04
C ILE A 314 30.37 -12.80 18.66
N ALA A 315 29.76 -13.48 19.64
CA ALA A 315 29.15 -14.79 19.46
C ALA A 315 28.01 -14.73 18.43
N ASP A 316 27.81 -15.82 17.69
CA ASP A 316 26.89 -15.86 16.55
C ASP A 316 25.45 -15.52 16.95
N ASP A 317 25.02 -15.94 18.15
CA ASP A 317 23.71 -15.68 18.74
C ASP A 317 23.53 -14.24 19.25
N GLU A 318 24.62 -13.47 19.36
CA GLU A 318 24.58 -12.09 19.85
C GLU A 318 24.68 -11.06 18.73
N ARG A 319 25.12 -11.44 17.52
CA ARG A 319 25.41 -10.52 16.41
C ARG A 319 24.24 -9.64 16.00
N GLU A 320 23.04 -10.18 15.99
CA GLU A 320 21.85 -9.40 15.66
C GLU A 320 21.41 -8.55 16.86
N ARG A 321 21.45 -9.15 18.06
CA ARG A 321 21.02 -8.50 19.31
C ARG A 321 21.86 -7.27 19.65
N VAL A 322 23.16 -7.24 19.35
CA VAL A 322 24.02 -6.07 19.64
C VAL A 322 23.68 -4.82 18.79
N PHE A 323 22.83 -4.96 17.77
CA PHE A 323 22.27 -3.81 17.04
C PHE A 323 21.03 -3.22 17.73
N GLU A 324 20.45 -3.89 18.72
CA GLU A 324 19.36 -3.31 19.50
C GLU A 324 19.89 -2.25 20.49
N PRO A 325 19.10 -1.19 20.78
CA PRO A 325 19.51 -0.13 21.70
C PRO A 325 19.85 -0.66 23.10
N PHE A 326 20.97 -0.17 23.66
CA PHE A 326 21.47 -0.52 25.01
C PHE A 326 21.94 -1.96 25.18
N GLN A 327 21.94 -2.77 24.12
CA GLN A 327 22.51 -4.11 24.18
C GLN A 327 24.03 -4.06 24.09
N ARG A 328 24.68 -4.99 24.81
CA ARG A 328 26.12 -5.18 24.80
C ARG A 328 26.42 -6.67 24.70
N ALA A 329 27.49 -7.03 23.99
CA ALA A 329 27.95 -8.42 23.95
C ALA A 329 28.34 -8.88 25.36
N ARG A 330 28.06 -10.13 25.73
CA ARG A 330 28.37 -10.68 27.07
C ARG A 330 29.82 -10.49 27.51
N HIS A 331 30.76 -10.50 26.57
CA HIS A 331 32.20 -10.38 26.85
C HIS A 331 32.75 -8.95 26.63
N ALA A 332 31.87 -7.95 26.46
CA ALA A 332 32.26 -6.56 26.28
C ALA A 332 32.81 -5.96 27.59
N ARG A 333 34.16 -5.91 27.70
CA ARG A 333 34.85 -5.32 28.86
C ARG A 333 34.96 -3.79 28.79
N ALA A 334 34.96 -3.22 27.59
CA ALA A 334 35.08 -1.77 27.41
C ALA A 334 33.78 -1.03 27.81
N PRO A 335 33.86 0.09 28.56
CA PRO A 335 32.70 0.90 28.90
C PRO A 335 32.06 1.54 27.66
N GLY A 336 30.73 1.55 27.61
CA GLY A 336 29.94 2.12 26.52
C GLY A 336 28.44 1.99 26.73
N SER A 337 27.65 2.83 26.06
CA SER A 337 26.18 2.89 26.19
C SER A 337 25.43 1.74 25.51
N GLY A 338 26.07 1.02 24.59
CA GLY A 338 25.37 0.09 23.68
C GLY A 338 24.57 0.77 22.56
N LEU A 339 24.73 2.09 22.36
CA LEU A 339 24.02 2.82 21.30
C LEU A 339 24.77 2.89 19.97
N GLY A 340 26.09 2.67 19.95
CA GLY A 340 26.91 2.85 18.75
C GLY A 340 26.43 2.02 17.56
N LEU A 341 26.30 0.70 17.76
CA LEU A 341 25.82 -0.21 16.72
C LEU A 341 24.34 0.01 16.39
N ALA A 342 23.51 0.36 17.39
CA ALA A 342 22.11 0.73 17.14
C ALA A 342 21.98 1.97 16.25
N ILE A 343 22.84 2.97 16.41
CA ILE A 343 22.92 4.13 15.51
C ILE A 343 23.32 3.69 14.10
N VAL A 344 24.27 2.76 13.96
CA VAL A 344 24.68 2.24 12.65
C VAL A 344 23.52 1.51 11.96
N ARG A 345 22.79 0.64 12.68
CA ARG A 345 21.59 -0.04 12.14
C ARG A 345 20.53 0.97 11.72
N GLN A 346 20.22 1.94 12.57
CA GLN A 346 19.22 2.98 12.25
C GLN A 346 19.60 3.80 11.01
N LEU A 347 20.89 4.16 10.85
CA LEU A 347 21.37 4.87 9.66
C LEU A 347 21.37 3.97 8.43
N ALA A 348 21.70 2.69 8.58
CA ALA A 348 21.68 1.73 7.48
C ALA A 348 20.25 1.53 6.95
N ASP A 349 19.29 1.25 7.83
CA ASP A 349 17.90 1.01 7.48
C ASP A 349 17.28 2.25 6.79
N ALA A 350 17.56 3.45 7.30
CA ALA A 350 17.05 4.70 6.73
C ALA A 350 17.62 5.04 5.34
N ASN A 351 18.78 4.48 4.98
CA ASN A 351 19.47 4.77 3.72
C ASN A 351 19.54 3.55 2.78
N GLY A 352 18.87 2.45 3.14
CA GLY A 352 18.86 1.21 2.35
C GLY A 352 20.21 0.48 2.32
N TRP A 353 21.07 0.66 3.32
CA TRP A 353 22.31 -0.08 3.46
C TRP A 353 22.09 -1.37 4.26
N ALA A 354 22.90 -2.39 4.01
CA ALA A 354 22.93 -3.57 4.89
C ALA A 354 24.15 -3.48 5.82
N VAL A 355 23.93 -3.71 7.11
CA VAL A 355 25.01 -3.83 8.10
C VAL A 355 24.99 -5.20 8.76
N SER A 356 26.16 -5.81 8.89
CA SER A 356 26.34 -7.14 9.43
C SER A 356 27.67 -7.25 10.19
N LEU A 357 27.72 -8.23 11.10
CA LEU A 357 28.92 -8.56 11.88
C LEU A 357 29.31 -10.00 11.56
N HIS A 358 30.59 -10.22 11.30
CA HIS A 358 31.15 -11.53 10.99
C HIS A 358 32.32 -11.84 11.92
N ARG A 359 32.64 -13.14 12.05
CA ARG A 359 33.87 -13.57 12.72
C ARG A 359 35.04 -13.26 11.79
N ARG A 360 36.10 -12.68 12.35
CA ARG A 360 37.38 -12.51 11.64
C ARG A 360 38.25 -13.74 11.84
N ASP A 361 38.87 -14.21 10.77
CA ASP A 361 39.87 -15.29 10.83
C ASP A 361 41.08 -14.85 11.69
N GLY A 362 41.47 -15.70 12.63
CA GLY A 362 42.48 -15.39 13.64
C GLY A 362 41.96 -14.52 14.80
N GLY A 363 40.65 -14.35 14.95
CA GLY A 363 40.02 -13.65 16.08
C GLY A 363 39.66 -12.19 15.78
N GLY A 364 38.63 -11.69 16.49
CA GLY A 364 38.05 -10.36 16.31
C GLY A 364 36.69 -10.35 15.60
N THR A 365 36.22 -9.15 15.29
CA THR A 365 34.98 -8.92 14.54
C THR A 365 35.29 -8.23 13.21
N GLU A 366 34.60 -8.63 12.15
CA GLU A 366 34.48 -7.87 10.90
C GLU A 366 33.10 -7.21 10.90
N ALA A 367 33.05 -5.88 11.00
CA ALA A 367 31.84 -5.12 10.74
C ALA A 367 31.79 -4.75 9.25
N ARG A 368 30.69 -5.11 8.58
CA ARG A 368 30.50 -4.88 7.15
C ARG A 368 29.33 -3.93 6.93
N VAL A 369 29.55 -2.90 6.11
CA VAL A 369 28.52 -2.00 5.61
C VAL A 369 28.46 -2.14 4.09
N GLU A 370 27.30 -2.53 3.61
CA GLU A 370 27.00 -2.79 2.21
C GLU A 370 26.09 -1.68 1.68
N ILE A 371 26.61 -0.89 0.74
CA ILE A 371 25.92 0.24 0.13
C ILE A 371 25.50 -0.20 -1.29
N PRO A 372 24.20 -0.36 -1.57
CA PRO A 372 23.74 -0.67 -2.91
C PRO A 372 24.03 0.51 -3.84
N THR A 373 24.44 0.21 -5.06
CA THR A 373 24.47 1.24 -6.11
C THR A 373 23.03 1.51 -6.54
N GLN A 374 22.53 2.72 -6.33
CA GLN A 374 21.22 3.10 -6.86
C GLN A 374 21.30 3.06 -8.39
N THR A 375 20.45 2.24 -9.02
CA THR A 375 20.20 2.24 -10.47
C THR A 375 19.68 3.57 -10.97
#